data_AF-A0A937QAY2-F1
#
_entry.id   AF-A0A937QAY2-F1
#
_cell.length_a   1.000
_cell.length_b   1.000
_cell.length_c   1.000
_cell.angle_alpha   90.00
_cell.angle_beta   90.00
_cell.angle_gamma   90.00
#
_symmetry.space_group_name_H-M   'P 1'
#
loop_
_entity.id
_entity.type
_entity.pdbx_description
1 polymer ?
#
loop_
_entity_poly.entity_id
_entity_poly.type
_entity_poly.pdbx_seq_one_letter_code
_entity_poly.pdbx_strand_id
1 'polypeptide(L)'
;MNNLTRFFLIAASSWAFFLPFDVIYFVRVQISFAADEIASQGISNDGSKNRDRHDRPPQPQPSKLTPAQLYAGEILSYLLQVVLGQAGELSLRKDWRTRGIHENLDFSTIVEVMTQSEKNQHDVMVLDPNILDLTRTLYYYDERLSLYKGDFSVASVYPAPEFIAIRLLLLQKIDRAEKVDFEALIDRERLLLNQDAAPSPEDLNAMNLRPDELKLLREIIRSEPHIYKYLRSPFLIKAFYEAGAIAGGESVKQSIREASYRRYPCRRFRGSDRRDALKILFLPSMTMDFYHGDSHASLSQHGFKPSEFFDKMAKKLAEDILSSTKIRVREEIIKPGNGKSEISMTQWNKLWAQIVKENISFYIEDERPLVIYPENAEQVIREVCPEADFTVILLGKNVYRTIYFDKTRDIYPFADRLYIDIMDIKHSETEEEMEKVGDFICSRLNNHIRGRIARETASTE
;
A
#
# COMPACT_ATOMS: atom_id res chain seq x y z
N MET A 1 21.84 38.79 -23.92
CA MET A 1 20.95 37.60 -24.00
C MET A 1 21.70 36.51 -24.75
N ASN A 2 22.06 35.43 -24.04
CA ASN A 2 22.99 34.42 -24.53
C ASN A 2 22.32 33.42 -25.48
N ASN A 3 23.10 32.89 -26.43
CA ASN A 3 22.65 31.92 -27.44
C ASN A 3 22.03 30.63 -26.85
N LEU A 4 22.27 30.32 -25.58
CA LEU A 4 21.57 29.23 -24.87
C LEU A 4 20.07 29.49 -24.71
N THR A 5 19.65 30.73 -24.47
CA THR A 5 18.23 31.07 -24.24
C THR A 5 17.42 30.97 -25.53
N ARG A 6 18.05 31.24 -26.70
CA ARG A 6 17.43 31.01 -28.02
C ARG A 6 17.32 29.53 -28.38
N PHE A 7 18.27 28.70 -27.93
CA PHE A 7 18.22 27.26 -28.18
C PHE A 7 17.06 26.58 -27.42
N PHE A 8 16.82 26.98 -26.17
CA PHE A 8 15.69 26.47 -25.38
C PHE A 8 14.32 26.95 -25.89
N LEU A 9 14.21 28.18 -26.41
CA LEU A 9 12.97 28.71 -26.97
C LEU A 9 12.58 28.05 -28.31
N ILE A 10 13.54 27.63 -29.13
CA ILE A 10 13.28 26.95 -30.41
C ILE A 10 13.00 25.45 -30.20
N ALA A 11 13.59 24.82 -29.18
CA ALA A 11 13.30 23.44 -28.81
C ALA A 11 11.88 23.29 -28.20
N ALA A 12 11.44 24.26 -27.38
CA ALA A 12 10.11 24.26 -26.76
C ALA A 12 8.96 24.43 -27.77
N SER A 13 9.16 25.16 -28.88
CA SER A 13 8.14 25.34 -29.92
C SER A 13 7.88 24.09 -30.77
N SER A 14 8.82 23.13 -30.79
CA SER A 14 8.72 21.94 -31.64
C SER A 14 8.01 20.76 -30.94
N TRP A 15 7.82 20.82 -29.63
CA TRP A 15 7.15 19.79 -28.82
C TRP A 15 5.68 20.12 -28.48
N ALA A 16 5.23 21.34 -28.79
CA ALA A 16 3.89 21.82 -28.48
C ALA A 16 2.77 21.24 -29.38
N PHE A 17 3.11 20.45 -30.40
CA PHE A 17 2.13 19.89 -31.35
C PHE A 17 1.63 18.48 -31.00
N PHE A 18 2.15 17.83 -29.95
CA PHE A 18 1.83 16.43 -29.62
C PHE A 18 1.36 16.18 -28.19
N LEU A 19 1.05 17.22 -27.40
CA LEU A 19 0.58 17.04 -26.03
C LEU A 19 -0.87 17.52 -25.87
N PRO A 20 -1.72 16.76 -25.15
CA PRO A 20 -3.07 17.21 -24.81
C PRO A 20 -3.03 18.45 -23.92
N PHE A 21 -4.05 19.31 -24.07
CA PHE A 21 -4.14 20.66 -23.49
C PHE A 21 -3.91 20.75 -21.97
N ASP A 22 -4.08 19.66 -21.22
CA ASP A 22 -3.93 19.63 -19.76
C ASP A 22 -2.47 19.66 -19.26
N VAL A 23 -1.49 19.36 -20.12
CA VAL A 23 -0.06 19.40 -19.75
C VAL A 23 0.52 20.82 -19.83
N ILE A 24 -0.05 21.68 -20.66
CA ILE A 24 0.45 23.05 -20.91
C ILE A 24 0.21 23.97 -19.71
N TYR A 25 -0.83 23.71 -18.90
CA TYR A 25 -1.10 24.48 -17.69
C TYR A 25 -0.13 24.16 -16.54
N PHE A 26 0.37 22.93 -16.46
CA PHE A 26 1.25 22.49 -15.38
C PHE A 26 2.66 23.08 -15.50
N VAL A 27 3.19 23.17 -16.72
CA VAL A 27 4.53 23.73 -16.98
C VAL A 27 4.59 25.25 -16.74
N ARG A 28 3.46 25.96 -16.91
CA ARG A 28 3.43 27.42 -16.74
C ARG A 28 3.40 27.87 -15.27
N VAL A 29 2.92 27.00 -14.37
CA VAL A 29 2.87 27.29 -12.92
C VAL A 29 4.23 27.07 -12.25
N GLN A 30 5.01 26.07 -12.67
CA GLN A 30 6.34 25.82 -12.07
C GLN A 30 7.40 26.85 -12.42
N ILE A 31 7.33 27.50 -13.60
CA ILE A 31 8.32 28.53 -14.00
C ILE A 31 8.13 29.84 -13.20
N SER A 32 6.94 30.10 -12.63
CA SER A 32 6.72 31.30 -11.82
C SER A 32 7.21 31.16 -10.38
N PHE A 33 7.25 29.94 -9.81
CA PHE A 33 7.74 29.72 -8.44
C PHE A 33 9.26 29.79 -8.30
N ALA A 34 10.01 29.44 -9.35
CA ALA A 34 11.48 29.45 -9.32
C ALA A 34 12.09 30.86 -9.41
N ALA A 35 11.31 31.90 -9.71
CA ALA A 35 11.81 33.27 -9.84
C ALA A 35 11.79 34.07 -8.52
N ASP A 36 10.93 33.70 -7.57
CA ASP A 36 10.77 34.43 -6.30
C ASP A 36 11.72 33.94 -5.19
N GLU A 37 12.27 32.73 -5.31
CA GLU A 37 13.09 32.11 -4.26
C GLU A 37 14.58 32.53 -4.28
N ILE A 38 15.01 33.26 -5.31
CA ILE A 38 16.39 33.77 -5.45
C ILE A 38 16.58 35.14 -4.76
N ALA A 39 15.52 35.76 -4.25
CA ALA A 39 15.58 37.13 -3.69
C ALA A 39 15.73 37.22 -2.16
N SER A 40 15.88 36.13 -1.40
CA SER A 40 15.88 36.22 0.07
C SER A 40 16.91 35.32 0.79
N GLN A 41 18.20 35.60 0.60
CA GLN A 41 19.21 35.15 1.58
C GLN A 41 20.20 36.28 1.90
N GLY A 42 19.91 36.98 2.99
CA GLY A 42 20.81 37.90 3.69
C GLY A 42 21.38 37.22 4.95
N ILE A 43 22.70 37.33 5.08
CA ILE A 43 23.59 36.69 6.05
C ILE A 43 23.40 37.24 7.47
N SER A 44 23.51 36.38 8.50
CA SER A 44 24.09 36.80 9.79
C SER A 44 24.78 35.63 10.50
N ASN A 45 26.07 35.83 10.81
CA ASN A 45 26.92 35.02 11.68
C ASN A 45 26.74 35.46 13.13
N ASP A 46 26.71 34.52 14.08
CA ASP A 46 27.48 34.70 15.32
C ASP A 46 27.84 33.34 15.94
N GLY A 47 29.05 33.27 16.50
CA GLY A 47 29.67 32.05 16.98
C GLY A 47 29.61 31.89 18.50
N SER A 48 29.81 30.67 18.98
CA SER A 48 30.54 30.45 20.23
C SER A 48 31.18 29.06 20.29
N LYS A 49 32.40 29.04 20.82
CA LYS A 49 33.26 27.88 21.05
C LYS A 49 32.83 27.11 22.30
N ASN A 50 32.94 25.78 22.30
CA ASN A 50 33.47 25.07 23.47
C ASN A 50 33.92 23.60 23.20
N ARG A 51 35.24 23.41 23.38
CA ARG A 51 35.98 22.34 24.07
C ARG A 51 35.78 20.85 23.74
N ASP A 52 36.94 20.28 23.41
CA ASP A 52 37.39 18.89 23.42
C ASP A 52 36.78 17.98 24.51
N ARG A 53 36.18 16.88 24.05
CA ARG A 53 36.21 15.57 24.71
C ARG A 53 36.46 14.50 23.66
N HIS A 54 37.51 13.71 23.86
CA HIS A 54 37.73 12.45 23.16
C HIS A 54 36.67 11.44 23.60
N ASP A 55 35.51 11.48 22.97
CA ASP A 55 34.56 10.37 22.97
C ASP A 55 34.76 9.60 21.66
N ARG A 56 35.02 8.29 21.77
CA ARG A 56 34.92 7.40 20.61
C ARG A 56 33.54 7.63 19.99
N PRO A 57 33.43 7.76 18.65
CA PRO A 57 32.13 7.92 18.03
C PRO A 57 31.23 6.78 18.50
N PRO A 58 30.03 7.06 19.05
CA PRO A 58 29.12 6.01 19.42
C PRO A 58 28.94 5.14 18.18
N GLN A 59 29.21 3.83 18.32
CA GLN A 59 28.81 2.89 17.27
C GLN A 59 27.33 3.15 17.00
N PRO A 60 26.93 3.39 15.74
CA PRO A 60 25.55 3.73 15.44
C PRO A 60 24.69 2.56 15.90
N GLN A 61 24.00 2.75 17.03
CA GLN A 61 22.86 1.94 17.39
C GLN A 61 21.94 2.00 16.17
N PRO A 62 21.65 0.88 15.50
CA PRO A 62 20.89 0.92 14.27
C PRO A 62 19.50 1.48 14.61
N SER A 63 19.25 2.72 14.17
CA SER A 63 17.98 3.41 14.38
C SER A 63 16.82 2.52 13.93
N LYS A 64 15.77 2.37 14.73
CA LYS A 64 14.57 1.60 14.34
C LYS A 64 13.97 2.19 13.05
N LEU A 65 13.31 1.36 12.24
CA LEU A 65 12.54 1.83 11.08
C LEU A 65 11.47 2.82 11.56
N THR A 66 11.24 3.90 10.79
CA THR A 66 10.12 4.82 11.05
C THR A 66 8.79 4.14 10.76
N PRO A 67 7.64 4.66 11.22
CA PRO A 67 6.33 4.09 10.88
C PRO A 67 6.07 4.00 9.37
N ALA A 68 6.45 5.03 8.60
CA ALA A 68 6.35 5.01 7.15
C ALA A 68 7.20 3.88 6.53
N GLN A 69 8.43 3.68 7.03
CA GLN A 69 9.28 2.59 6.58
C GLN A 69 8.75 1.22 6.98
N LEU A 70 8.13 1.06 8.16
CA LEU A 70 7.47 -0.19 8.53
C LEU A 70 6.36 -0.52 7.53
N TYR A 71 5.54 0.47 7.16
CA TYR A 71 4.50 0.29 6.16
C TYR A 71 5.05 0.04 4.74
N ALA A 72 6.11 0.73 4.33
CA ALA A 72 6.84 0.42 3.10
C ALA A 72 7.33 -1.03 3.09
N GLY A 73 7.76 -1.57 4.24
CA GLY A 73 8.18 -2.96 4.40
C GLY A 73 7.03 -3.95 4.22
N GLU A 74 5.82 -3.57 4.64
CA GLU A 74 4.60 -4.34 4.39
C GLU A 74 4.25 -4.33 2.89
N ILE A 75 4.29 -3.17 2.22
CA ILE A 75 4.03 -3.06 0.78
C ILE A 75 5.06 -3.89 -0.01
N LEU A 76 6.35 -3.75 0.35
CA LEU A 76 7.45 -4.48 -0.24
C LEU A 76 7.26 -6.00 -0.10
N SER A 77 6.72 -6.46 1.03
CA SER A 77 6.44 -7.88 1.24
C SER A 77 5.43 -8.43 0.23
N TYR A 78 4.38 -7.67 -0.09
CA TYR A 78 3.41 -8.06 -1.12
C TYR A 78 4.01 -7.93 -2.52
N LEU A 79 4.70 -6.81 -2.80
CA LEU A 79 5.37 -6.59 -4.08
C LEU A 79 6.36 -7.71 -4.41
N LEU A 80 7.11 -8.20 -3.42
CA LEU A 80 8.02 -9.34 -3.60
C LEU A 80 7.27 -10.62 -3.99
N GLN A 81 6.15 -10.93 -3.36
CA GLN A 81 5.33 -12.08 -3.79
C GLN A 81 4.87 -11.94 -5.25
N VAL A 82 4.50 -10.72 -5.67
CA VAL A 82 4.12 -10.43 -7.06
C VAL A 82 5.30 -10.67 -8.00
N VAL A 83 6.46 -10.04 -7.77
CA VAL A 83 7.61 -10.14 -8.69
C VAL A 83 8.34 -11.48 -8.62
N LEU A 84 8.03 -12.34 -7.65
CA LEU A 84 8.43 -13.75 -7.58
C LEU A 84 7.41 -14.70 -8.24
N GLY A 85 6.32 -14.16 -8.79
CA GLY A 85 5.25 -14.92 -9.44
C GLY A 85 4.36 -15.73 -8.50
N GLN A 86 4.34 -15.39 -7.21
CA GLN A 86 3.49 -16.03 -6.19
C GLN A 86 2.10 -15.37 -6.08
N ALA A 87 2.05 -14.05 -6.29
CA ALA A 87 0.84 -13.25 -6.21
C ALA A 87 0.61 -12.41 -7.49
N GLY A 88 -0.47 -11.64 -7.51
CA GLY A 88 -0.86 -10.80 -8.65
C GLY A 88 -1.48 -11.58 -9.81
N GLU A 89 -1.60 -10.93 -10.96
CA GLU A 89 -2.35 -11.39 -12.13
C GLU A 89 -1.86 -12.76 -12.65
N LEU A 90 -2.78 -13.73 -12.73
CA LEU A 90 -2.44 -15.14 -13.03
C LEU A 90 -1.68 -15.32 -14.33
N SER A 91 -2.07 -14.57 -15.37
CA SER A 91 -1.46 -14.66 -16.70
C SER A 91 0.00 -14.20 -16.74
N LEU A 92 0.43 -13.38 -15.77
CA LEU A 92 1.75 -12.77 -15.71
C LEU A 92 2.71 -13.49 -14.75
N ARG A 93 2.19 -14.27 -13.79
CA ARG A 93 2.99 -14.97 -12.76
C ARG A 93 4.14 -15.80 -13.33
N LYS A 94 3.92 -16.52 -14.44
CA LYS A 94 4.95 -17.36 -15.05
C LYS A 94 6.13 -16.51 -15.54
N ASP A 95 5.83 -15.44 -16.28
CA ASP A 95 6.83 -14.52 -16.81
C ASP A 95 7.63 -13.87 -15.67
N TRP A 96 6.93 -13.38 -14.64
CA TRP A 96 7.56 -12.80 -13.45
C TRP A 96 8.45 -13.80 -12.70
N ARG A 97 8.07 -15.07 -12.63
CA ARG A 97 8.87 -16.12 -11.97
C ARG A 97 10.14 -16.49 -12.74
N THR A 98 10.14 -16.38 -14.07
CA THR A 98 11.28 -16.82 -14.90
C THR A 98 12.23 -15.70 -15.28
N ARG A 99 11.81 -14.44 -15.19
CA ARG A 99 12.61 -13.30 -15.64
C ARG A 99 13.83 -13.03 -14.76
N GLY A 100 15.01 -13.06 -15.36
CA GLY A 100 16.31 -12.86 -14.70
C GLY A 100 16.82 -14.09 -13.94
N ILE A 101 16.14 -15.24 -14.00
CA ILE A 101 16.45 -16.41 -13.17
C ILE A 101 17.86 -16.99 -13.40
N HIS A 102 18.43 -16.78 -14.59
CA HIS A 102 19.77 -17.24 -14.97
C HIS A 102 20.82 -16.12 -14.98
N GLU A 103 20.46 -14.92 -14.53
CA GLU A 103 21.39 -13.79 -14.46
C GLU A 103 22.42 -14.01 -13.36
N ASN A 104 23.62 -13.48 -13.57
CA ASN A 104 24.69 -13.59 -12.59
C ASN A 104 24.37 -12.75 -11.34
N LEU A 105 24.58 -13.33 -10.16
CA LEU A 105 24.42 -12.65 -8.87
C LEU A 105 25.61 -11.74 -8.56
N ASP A 106 25.88 -10.76 -9.45
CA ASP A 106 26.91 -9.74 -9.27
C ASP A 106 26.27 -8.36 -9.14
N PHE A 107 26.46 -7.70 -7.99
CA PHE A 107 25.76 -6.45 -7.69
C PHE A 107 26.14 -5.32 -8.66
N SER A 108 27.43 -5.20 -9.01
CA SER A 108 27.89 -4.20 -9.99
C SER A 108 27.21 -4.37 -11.34
N THR A 109 27.15 -5.60 -11.85
CA THR A 109 26.49 -5.90 -13.12
C THR A 109 25.01 -5.53 -13.07
N ILE A 110 24.31 -5.83 -11.98
CA ILE A 110 22.90 -5.47 -11.80
C ILE A 110 22.73 -3.95 -11.80
N VAL A 111 23.58 -3.21 -11.08
CA VAL A 111 23.55 -1.73 -11.08
C VAL A 111 23.78 -1.17 -12.49
N GLU A 112 24.75 -1.71 -13.23
CA GLU A 112 25.02 -1.30 -14.61
C GLU A 112 23.82 -1.53 -15.52
N VAL A 113 23.19 -2.72 -15.46
CA VAL A 113 21.96 -3.01 -16.23
C VAL A 113 20.84 -2.03 -15.90
N MET A 114 20.71 -1.64 -14.64
CA MET A 114 19.65 -0.74 -14.16
C MET A 114 19.89 0.74 -14.51
N THR A 115 21.15 1.16 -14.73
CA THR A 115 21.49 2.59 -14.84
C THR A 115 22.01 3.00 -16.21
N GLN A 116 22.51 2.07 -17.03
CA GLN A 116 23.04 2.36 -18.36
C GLN A 116 21.96 2.26 -19.44
N SER A 117 21.89 3.26 -20.31
CA SER A 117 20.88 3.34 -21.39
C SER A 117 20.99 2.25 -22.44
N GLU A 118 22.19 1.70 -22.62
CA GLU A 118 22.55 0.70 -23.62
C GLU A 118 22.26 -0.74 -23.15
N LYS A 119 21.88 -0.93 -21.89
CA LYS A 119 21.51 -2.22 -21.33
C LYS A 119 19.99 -2.37 -21.30
N ASN A 120 19.52 -3.60 -21.54
CA ASN A 120 18.09 -3.89 -21.48
C ASN A 120 17.67 -4.19 -20.03
N GLN A 121 17.07 -3.21 -19.37
CA GLN A 121 16.57 -3.36 -18.00
C GLN A 121 15.53 -4.49 -17.88
N HIS A 122 14.80 -4.81 -18.95
CA HIS A 122 13.80 -5.87 -18.98
C HIS A 122 14.38 -7.28 -18.81
N ASP A 123 15.70 -7.46 -18.87
CA ASP A 123 16.33 -8.77 -18.65
C ASP A 123 16.22 -9.20 -17.18
N VAL A 124 16.30 -8.23 -16.25
CA VAL A 124 16.24 -8.45 -14.79
C VAL A 124 14.96 -7.92 -14.15
N MET A 125 14.31 -6.95 -14.78
CA MET A 125 13.19 -6.23 -14.19
C MET A 125 11.82 -6.77 -14.61
N VAL A 126 10.93 -6.87 -13.61
CA VAL A 126 9.50 -6.94 -13.86
C VAL A 126 8.97 -5.52 -14.00
N LEU A 127 8.94 -5.03 -15.24
CA LEU A 127 8.32 -3.77 -15.62
C LEU A 127 6.97 -4.03 -16.24
N ASP A 128 5.95 -3.95 -15.39
CA ASP A 128 4.57 -4.17 -15.78
C ASP A 128 3.74 -2.92 -15.42
N PRO A 129 2.96 -2.35 -16.36
CA PRO A 129 2.03 -1.25 -16.06
C PRO A 129 1.08 -1.56 -14.90
N ASN A 130 0.81 -2.84 -14.62
CA ASN A 130 -0.04 -3.29 -13.53
C ASN A 130 0.60 -3.15 -12.15
N ILE A 131 1.93 -3.02 -12.04
CA ILE A 131 2.67 -2.89 -10.77
C ILE A 131 3.00 -1.42 -10.45
N LEU A 132 2.88 -0.54 -11.45
CA LEU A 132 3.36 0.84 -11.41
C LEU A 132 2.82 1.66 -10.23
N ASP A 133 1.52 1.63 -9.97
CA ASP A 133 0.95 2.46 -8.90
C ASP A 133 1.19 1.86 -7.50
N LEU A 134 1.44 0.54 -7.40
CA LEU A 134 1.94 -0.07 -6.18
C LEU A 134 3.37 0.37 -5.86
N THR A 135 4.28 0.42 -6.85
CA THR A 135 5.66 0.89 -6.64
C THR A 135 5.71 2.38 -6.33
N ARG A 136 4.86 3.21 -6.94
CA ARG A 136 4.70 4.62 -6.56
C ARG A 136 4.26 4.76 -5.11
N THR A 137 3.30 3.95 -4.68
CA THR A 137 2.86 3.94 -3.28
C THR A 137 4.01 3.54 -2.36
N LEU A 138 4.79 2.51 -2.71
CA LEU A 138 5.99 2.12 -1.96
C LEU A 138 6.98 3.30 -1.79
N TYR A 139 7.31 3.99 -2.90
CA TYR A 139 8.30 5.07 -2.89
C TYR A 139 7.81 6.34 -2.20
N TYR A 140 6.50 6.54 -2.11
CA TYR A 140 5.93 7.62 -1.31
C TYR A 140 6.24 7.47 0.18
N TYR A 141 6.35 6.24 0.69
CA TYR A 141 6.67 5.97 2.10
C TYR A 141 8.15 5.75 2.36
N ASP A 142 8.92 5.32 1.35
CA ASP A 142 10.38 5.30 1.41
C ASP A 142 10.99 5.49 0.01
N GLU A 143 11.39 6.72 -0.29
CA GLU A 143 11.96 7.11 -1.59
C GLU A 143 13.27 6.39 -1.91
N ARG A 144 13.98 5.91 -0.88
CA ARG A 144 15.27 5.21 -1.03
C ARG A 144 15.11 3.83 -1.65
N LEU A 145 13.86 3.34 -1.75
CA LEU A 145 13.53 2.11 -2.46
C LEU A 145 13.39 2.30 -3.96
N SER A 146 13.40 3.55 -4.44
CA SER A 146 13.43 3.88 -5.87
C SER A 146 14.85 3.91 -6.44
N LEU A 147 15.00 3.70 -7.74
CA LEU A 147 16.30 3.71 -8.44
C LEU A 147 17.10 4.99 -8.22
N TYR A 148 16.43 6.15 -8.19
CA TYR A 148 17.07 7.45 -8.00
C TYR A 148 17.01 7.94 -6.54
N LYS A 149 16.55 7.11 -5.60
CA LYS A 149 16.61 7.35 -4.16
C LYS A 149 16.09 8.73 -3.72
N GLY A 150 15.02 9.22 -4.35
CA GLY A 150 14.44 10.53 -4.06
C GLY A 150 15.00 11.71 -4.87
N ASP A 151 15.87 11.49 -5.86
CA ASP A 151 16.25 12.56 -6.80
C ASP A 151 15.03 12.92 -7.70
N PHE A 152 14.27 13.91 -7.24
CA PHE A 152 13.02 14.40 -7.84
C PHE A 152 13.20 15.02 -9.23
N SER A 153 14.42 15.15 -9.75
CA SER A 153 14.63 15.55 -11.14
C SER A 153 14.09 14.52 -12.14
N VAL A 154 13.94 13.25 -11.70
CA VAL A 154 13.35 12.17 -12.50
C VAL A 154 12.45 11.30 -11.62
N ALA A 155 11.13 11.33 -11.87
CA ALA A 155 10.21 10.38 -11.23
C ALA A 155 10.49 8.96 -11.75
N SER A 156 11.27 8.17 -11.01
CA SER A 156 11.54 6.78 -11.37
C SER A 156 10.43 5.87 -10.91
N VAL A 157 9.98 5.05 -11.85
CA VAL A 157 9.09 3.92 -11.58
C VAL A 157 9.89 2.65 -11.24
N TYR A 158 11.22 2.71 -11.40
CA TYR A 158 12.13 1.60 -11.21
C TYR A 158 12.54 1.46 -9.74
N PRO A 159 12.59 0.24 -9.19
CA PRO A 159 13.09 -0.02 -7.87
C PRO A 159 14.61 0.12 -7.83
N ALA A 160 15.14 0.31 -6.62
CA ALA A 160 16.57 0.35 -6.40
C ALA A 160 17.23 -1.00 -6.80
N PRO A 161 18.46 -1.00 -7.35
CA PRO A 161 19.16 -2.22 -7.78
C PRO A 161 19.27 -3.28 -6.68
N GLU A 162 19.32 -2.85 -5.42
CA GLU A 162 19.35 -3.70 -4.25
C GLU A 162 18.10 -4.60 -4.15
N PHE A 163 16.92 -4.10 -4.48
CA PHE A 163 15.68 -4.90 -4.51
C PHE A 163 15.68 -5.90 -5.65
N ILE A 164 16.20 -5.50 -6.82
CA ILE A 164 16.36 -6.42 -7.95
C ILE A 164 17.33 -7.53 -7.57
N ALA A 165 18.47 -7.22 -6.95
CA ALA A 165 19.45 -8.19 -6.50
C ALA A 165 18.86 -9.19 -5.47
N ILE A 166 18.10 -8.69 -4.48
CA ILE A 166 17.37 -9.55 -3.53
C ILE A 166 16.39 -10.45 -4.28
N ARG A 167 15.58 -9.91 -5.19
CA ARG A 167 14.63 -10.69 -5.98
C ARG A 167 15.34 -11.82 -6.76
N LEU A 168 16.45 -11.51 -7.45
CA LEU A 168 17.18 -12.49 -8.25
C LEU A 168 17.77 -13.60 -7.38
N LEU A 169 18.34 -13.26 -6.22
CA LEU A 169 18.81 -14.24 -5.23
C LEU A 169 17.66 -15.17 -4.80
N LEU A 170 16.51 -14.61 -4.42
CA LEU A 170 15.36 -15.39 -3.97
C LEU A 170 14.78 -16.27 -5.08
N LEU A 171 14.66 -15.76 -6.30
CA LEU A 171 14.21 -16.54 -7.46
C LEU A 171 15.10 -17.76 -7.70
N GLN A 172 16.41 -17.54 -7.68
CA GLN A 172 17.38 -18.61 -7.87
C GLN A 172 17.35 -19.64 -6.75
N LYS A 173 17.13 -19.22 -5.50
CA LYS A 173 16.93 -20.15 -4.37
C LYS A 173 15.68 -21.01 -4.59
N ILE A 174 14.56 -20.38 -4.93
CA ILE A 174 13.29 -21.06 -5.20
C ILE A 174 13.42 -22.05 -6.36
N ASP A 175 14.08 -21.65 -7.46
CA ASP A 175 14.30 -22.49 -8.64
C ASP A 175 15.11 -23.75 -8.33
N ARG A 176 16.16 -23.59 -7.53
CA ARG A 176 17.02 -24.69 -7.06
C ARG A 176 16.40 -25.52 -5.92
N ALA A 177 15.19 -25.17 -5.46
CA ALA A 177 14.59 -25.70 -4.24
C ALA A 177 15.51 -25.58 -3.00
N GLU A 178 16.39 -24.58 -2.99
CA GLU A 178 17.26 -24.23 -1.87
C GLU A 178 16.56 -23.18 -0.98
N LYS A 179 16.84 -23.21 0.32
CA LYS A 179 16.28 -22.25 1.28
C LYS A 179 17.38 -21.62 2.10
N VAL A 180 17.41 -20.29 2.18
CA VAL A 180 18.35 -19.61 3.07
C VAL A 180 17.96 -19.89 4.52
N ASP A 181 18.93 -20.32 5.34
CA ASP A 181 18.70 -20.43 6.78
C ASP A 181 18.80 -19.01 7.38
N PHE A 182 17.64 -18.36 7.49
CA PHE A 182 17.55 -16.98 7.92
C PHE A 182 17.94 -16.80 9.39
N GLU A 183 17.69 -17.80 10.25
CA GLU A 183 18.09 -17.76 11.65
C GLU A 183 19.62 -17.78 11.76
N ALA A 184 20.26 -18.72 11.06
CA ALA A 184 21.72 -18.81 10.98
C ALA A 184 22.37 -17.57 10.35
N LEU A 185 21.68 -16.92 9.41
CA LEU A 185 22.09 -15.66 8.76
C LEU A 185 22.11 -14.50 9.75
N ILE A 186 21.05 -14.35 10.56
CA ILE A 186 20.94 -13.29 11.56
C ILE A 186 21.90 -13.52 12.73
N ASP A 187 22.09 -14.76 13.18
CA ASP A 187 23.07 -15.11 14.22
C ASP A 187 24.51 -14.77 13.80
N ARG A 188 24.75 -14.70 12.49
CA ARG A 188 26.03 -14.33 11.88
C ARG A 188 26.03 -12.91 11.35
N GLU A 189 25.27 -11.99 11.96
CA GLU A 189 25.19 -10.56 11.58
C GLU A 189 26.56 -9.92 11.32
N ARG A 190 27.59 -10.26 12.11
CA ARG A 190 28.97 -9.79 11.89
C ARG A 190 29.48 -10.10 10.48
N LEU A 191 29.16 -11.27 9.93
CA LEU A 191 29.55 -11.66 8.58
C LEU A 191 28.79 -10.88 7.51
N LEU A 192 27.62 -10.29 7.80
CA LEU A 192 26.91 -9.45 6.85
C LEU A 192 27.38 -8.00 6.89
N LEU A 193 27.65 -7.50 8.09
CA LEU A 193 27.98 -6.09 8.32
C LEU A 193 29.47 -5.77 8.18
N ASN A 194 30.37 -6.76 8.33
CA ASN A 194 31.81 -6.57 8.21
C ASN A 194 32.36 -7.26 6.95
N GLN A 195 32.86 -6.46 5.98
CA GLN A 195 33.39 -6.97 4.72
C GLN A 195 34.71 -7.73 4.89
N ASP A 196 35.52 -7.36 5.88
CA ASP A 196 36.82 -7.98 6.15
C ASP A 196 36.69 -9.33 6.86
N ALA A 197 35.49 -9.65 7.35
CA ALA A 197 35.23 -10.95 7.97
C ALA A 197 35.16 -12.03 6.88
N ALA A 198 36.19 -12.88 6.80
CA ALA A 198 36.17 -14.05 5.94
C ALA A 198 35.16 -15.10 6.49
N PRO A 199 34.18 -15.53 5.70
CA PRO A 199 33.27 -16.62 6.10
C PRO A 199 34.03 -17.95 6.06
N SER A 200 33.83 -18.81 7.06
CA SER A 200 34.28 -20.19 6.99
C SER A 200 33.35 -21.04 6.10
N PRO A 201 33.80 -22.20 5.57
CA PRO A 201 32.90 -23.16 4.92
C PRO A 201 31.72 -23.57 5.81
N GLU A 202 31.95 -23.71 7.12
CA GLU A 202 30.92 -24.02 8.11
C GLU A 202 29.88 -22.92 8.22
N ASP A 203 30.29 -21.64 8.15
CA ASP A 203 29.37 -20.51 8.15
C ASP A 203 28.47 -20.50 6.92
N LEU A 204 29.05 -20.70 5.73
CA LEU A 204 28.32 -20.74 4.47
C LEU A 204 27.31 -21.90 4.45
N ASN A 205 27.74 -23.08 4.89
CA ASN A 205 26.87 -24.25 5.02
C ASN A 205 25.72 -24.00 6.02
N ALA A 206 26.00 -23.36 7.15
CA ALA A 206 24.98 -23.06 8.16
C ALA A 206 23.92 -22.08 7.65
N MET A 207 24.31 -21.05 6.88
CA MET A 207 23.37 -20.10 6.28
C MET A 207 22.69 -20.64 5.00
N ASN A 208 23.16 -21.79 4.50
CA ASN A 208 22.85 -22.33 3.18
C ASN A 208 23.05 -21.31 2.05
N LEU A 209 24.19 -20.63 2.08
CA LEU A 209 24.61 -19.62 1.09
C LEU A 209 25.88 -20.05 0.38
N ARG A 210 25.94 -19.76 -0.92
CA ARG A 210 27.15 -19.83 -1.73
C ARG A 210 28.02 -18.59 -1.47
N PRO A 211 29.35 -18.64 -1.73
CA PRO A 211 30.22 -17.49 -1.56
C PRO A 211 29.72 -16.22 -2.28
N ASP A 212 29.27 -16.36 -3.53
CA ASP A 212 28.78 -15.24 -4.33
C ASP A 212 27.45 -14.66 -3.82
N GLU A 213 26.58 -15.51 -3.23
CA GLU A 213 25.32 -15.07 -2.64
C GLU A 213 25.58 -14.25 -1.36
N LEU A 214 26.54 -14.67 -0.52
CA LEU A 214 26.95 -13.89 0.64
C LEU A 214 27.64 -12.59 0.21
N LYS A 215 28.48 -12.62 -0.83
CA LYS A 215 29.10 -11.42 -1.41
C LYS A 215 28.02 -10.43 -1.87
N LEU A 216 27.02 -10.90 -2.62
CA LEU A 216 25.89 -10.08 -3.07
C LEU A 216 25.17 -9.41 -1.89
N LEU A 217 24.82 -10.16 -0.85
CA LEU A 217 24.16 -9.63 0.34
C LEU A 217 24.99 -8.55 1.05
N ARG A 218 26.31 -8.75 1.17
CA ARG A 218 27.24 -7.75 1.74
C ARG A 218 27.30 -6.48 0.89
N GLU A 219 27.29 -6.62 -0.43
CA GLU A 219 27.33 -5.50 -1.35
C GLU A 219 26.03 -4.69 -1.31
N ILE A 220 24.87 -5.36 -1.26
CA ILE A 220 23.57 -4.75 -1.05
C ILE A 220 23.55 -3.94 0.25
N ILE A 221 23.92 -4.56 1.38
CA ILE A 221 23.88 -3.89 2.69
C ILE A 221 24.90 -2.74 2.75
N ARG A 222 26.06 -2.86 2.10
CA ARG A 222 27.02 -1.75 2.02
C ARG A 222 26.45 -0.59 1.19
N SER A 223 25.84 -0.90 0.05
CA SER A 223 25.28 0.12 -0.85
C SER A 223 24.10 0.83 -0.19
N GLU A 224 23.28 0.10 0.55
CA GLU A 224 22.12 0.64 1.24
C GLU A 224 21.90 -0.01 2.62
N PRO A 225 22.54 0.53 3.69
CA PRO A 225 22.54 -0.08 5.02
C PRO A 225 21.17 -0.26 5.65
N HIS A 226 20.18 0.56 5.26
CA HIS A 226 18.85 0.45 5.84
C HIS A 226 18.07 -0.80 5.35
N ILE A 227 18.46 -1.40 4.21
CA ILE A 227 17.86 -2.65 3.70
C ILE A 227 18.02 -3.80 4.68
N TYR A 228 19.12 -3.83 5.43
CA TYR A 228 19.31 -4.82 6.48
C TYR A 228 18.17 -4.80 7.52
N LYS A 229 17.61 -3.61 7.79
CA LYS A 229 16.45 -3.47 8.69
C LYS A 229 15.17 -4.01 8.06
N TYR A 230 14.96 -3.79 6.76
CA TYR A 230 13.85 -4.37 6.01
C TYR A 230 13.89 -5.89 6.00
N LEU A 231 15.07 -6.50 5.83
CA LEU A 231 15.24 -7.96 5.89
C LEU A 231 14.77 -8.56 7.22
N ARG A 232 14.79 -7.77 8.31
CA ARG A 232 14.31 -8.17 9.64
C ARG A 232 12.84 -7.82 9.88
N SER A 233 12.13 -7.27 8.90
CA SER A 233 10.71 -6.95 9.01
C SER A 233 9.88 -8.24 9.13
N PRO A 234 8.98 -8.35 10.13
CA PRO A 234 8.09 -9.51 10.30
C PRO A 234 7.32 -9.88 9.02
N PHE A 235 6.78 -8.89 8.32
CA PHE A 235 6.02 -9.11 7.08
C PHE A 235 6.89 -9.61 5.94
N LEU A 236 8.12 -9.13 5.84
CA LEU A 236 9.05 -9.55 4.79
C LEU A 236 9.54 -10.98 5.03
N ILE A 237 9.87 -11.31 6.28
CA ILE A 237 10.23 -12.68 6.70
C ILE A 237 9.08 -13.64 6.40
N LYS A 238 7.83 -13.25 6.73
CA LYS A 238 6.63 -14.03 6.39
C LYS A 238 6.54 -14.26 4.88
N ALA A 239 6.66 -13.22 4.07
CA ALA A 239 6.61 -13.33 2.61
C ALA A 239 7.72 -14.23 2.04
N PHE A 240 8.96 -14.14 2.55
CA PHE A 240 10.05 -15.02 2.14
C PHE A 240 9.80 -16.49 2.50
N TYR A 241 9.22 -16.73 3.68
CA TYR A 241 8.87 -18.07 4.12
C TYR A 241 7.75 -18.67 3.26
N GLU A 242 6.69 -17.91 3.00
CA GLU A 242 5.56 -18.33 2.16
C GLU A 242 5.97 -18.56 0.70
N ALA A 243 6.90 -17.75 0.17
CA ALA A 243 7.50 -17.96 -1.15
C ALA A 243 8.42 -19.18 -1.21
N GLY A 244 8.74 -19.79 -0.07
CA GLY A 244 9.62 -20.95 0.03
C GLY A 244 11.11 -20.63 -0.11
N ALA A 245 11.51 -19.36 0.07
CA ALA A 245 12.89 -18.91 -0.12
C ALA A 245 13.76 -19.01 1.15
N ILE A 246 13.15 -19.04 2.34
CA ILE A 246 13.85 -19.22 3.61
C ILE A 246 13.37 -20.46 4.37
N ALA A 247 14.26 -21.01 5.18
CA ALA A 247 13.96 -22.13 6.08
C ALA A 247 13.07 -21.68 7.25
N GLY A 248 12.33 -22.62 7.83
CA GLY A 248 11.62 -22.39 9.08
C GLY A 248 12.56 -22.48 10.27
N GLY A 249 12.21 -21.81 11.36
CA GLY A 249 12.95 -21.78 12.62
C GLY A 249 12.07 -21.17 13.70
N GLU A 250 12.50 -21.15 14.96
CA GLU A 250 11.68 -20.52 16.01
C GLU A 250 11.64 -19.01 15.85
N SER A 251 12.77 -18.40 15.44
CA SER A 251 12.84 -16.97 15.13
C SER A 251 11.91 -16.59 13.98
N VAL A 252 11.91 -17.38 12.89
CA VAL A 252 11.02 -17.17 11.73
C VAL A 252 9.55 -17.33 12.11
N LYS A 253 9.19 -18.36 12.91
CA LYS A 253 7.83 -18.53 13.41
C LYS A 253 7.39 -17.35 14.28
N GLN A 254 8.29 -16.83 15.11
CA GLN A 254 8.02 -15.65 15.93
C GLN A 254 7.77 -14.41 15.06
N SER A 255 8.59 -14.15 14.04
CA SER A 255 8.36 -13.08 13.08
C SER A 255 7.03 -13.24 12.34
N ILE A 256 6.64 -14.46 11.95
CA ILE A 256 5.33 -14.71 11.33
C ILE A 256 4.18 -14.37 12.30
N ARG A 257 4.32 -14.68 13.60
CA ARG A 257 3.33 -14.29 14.63
C ARG A 257 3.27 -12.77 14.83
N GLU A 258 4.39 -12.08 14.67
CA GLU A 258 4.48 -10.62 14.84
C GLU A 258 3.94 -9.84 13.63
N ALA A 259 3.89 -10.45 12.44
CA ALA A 259 3.27 -9.92 11.24
C ALA A 259 1.73 -9.86 11.37
N SER A 260 1.25 -8.91 12.18
CA SER A 260 -0.15 -8.75 12.57
C SER A 260 -0.60 -7.29 12.62
N TYR A 261 -1.92 -7.09 12.56
CA TYR A 261 -2.61 -5.80 12.52
C TYR A 261 -3.44 -5.50 13.78
N ARG A 262 -3.32 -6.33 14.84
CA ARG A 262 -4.13 -6.23 16.08
C ARG A 262 -4.03 -4.91 16.84
N ARG A 263 -3.09 -4.03 16.48
CA ARG A 263 -2.80 -2.77 17.18
C ARG A 263 -3.62 -1.59 16.66
N TYR A 264 -4.42 -1.78 15.61
CA TYR A 264 -5.06 -0.70 14.86
C TYR A 264 -6.58 -0.84 15.00
N PRO A 265 -7.21 -0.21 16.01
CA PRO A 265 -8.64 -0.31 16.21
C PRO A 265 -9.41 0.63 15.28
N CYS A 266 -10.46 0.11 14.65
CA CYS A 266 -11.39 0.89 13.84
C CYS A 266 -12.17 1.94 14.68
N ARG A 267 -12.35 3.14 14.13
CA ARG A 267 -13.16 4.22 14.71
C ARG A 267 -14.52 4.30 14.05
N ARG A 268 -15.59 4.44 14.83
CA ARG A 268 -16.91 4.82 14.28
C ARG A 268 -16.89 6.29 13.85
N PHE A 269 -17.26 6.57 12.60
CA PHE A 269 -17.31 7.96 12.11
C PHE A 269 -18.71 8.41 11.67
N ARG A 270 -19.66 7.49 11.46
CA ARG A 270 -21.06 7.81 11.09
C ARG A 270 -22.03 6.73 11.56
N GLY A 271 -23.30 7.09 11.74
CA GLY A 271 -24.39 6.14 11.96
C GLY A 271 -24.70 5.86 13.43
N SER A 272 -25.27 4.69 13.69
CA SER A 272 -25.84 4.32 14.98
C SER A 272 -24.80 4.06 16.07
N ASP A 273 -25.18 4.26 17.32
CA ASP A 273 -24.43 3.86 18.51
C ASP A 273 -24.91 2.55 19.15
N ARG A 274 -25.95 1.97 18.59
CA ARG A 274 -26.50 0.70 19.04
C ARG A 274 -25.55 -0.45 18.74
N ARG A 275 -25.44 -1.39 19.69
CA ARG A 275 -24.56 -2.56 19.58
C ARG A 275 -25.01 -3.56 18.50
N ASP A 276 -26.31 -3.61 18.25
CA ASP A 276 -26.97 -4.46 17.26
C ASP A 276 -27.12 -3.81 15.88
N ALA A 277 -26.57 -2.60 15.69
CA ALA A 277 -26.51 -1.96 14.38
C ALA A 277 -25.52 -2.69 13.47
N LEU A 278 -25.88 -2.79 12.19
CA LEU A 278 -25.05 -3.34 11.14
C LEU A 278 -23.79 -2.48 10.96
N LYS A 279 -22.62 -3.09 11.10
CA LYS A 279 -21.31 -2.43 11.08
C LYS A 279 -20.65 -2.58 9.71
N ILE A 280 -20.60 -1.48 8.97
CA ILE A 280 -19.90 -1.40 7.68
C ILE A 280 -18.53 -0.76 7.93
N LEU A 281 -17.46 -1.47 7.58
CA LEU A 281 -16.07 -1.05 7.83
C LEU A 281 -15.40 -0.58 6.55
N PHE A 282 -14.67 0.54 6.61
CA PHE A 282 -13.78 1.02 5.55
C PHE A 282 -12.32 0.84 5.96
N LEU A 283 -11.53 0.13 5.15
CA LEU A 283 -10.11 -0.09 5.39
C LEU A 283 -9.26 0.51 4.26
N PRO A 284 -8.37 1.48 4.52
CA PRO A 284 -7.42 1.96 3.53
C PRO A 284 -6.35 0.90 3.26
N SER A 285 -6.15 0.54 2.00
CA SER A 285 -5.15 -0.43 1.59
C SER A 285 -4.26 0.12 0.48
N MET A 286 -2.94 0.03 0.66
CA MET A 286 -1.94 0.36 -0.37
C MET A 286 -2.22 1.72 -1.02
N THR A 287 -2.45 2.77 -0.21
CA THR A 287 -2.73 4.14 -0.69
C THR A 287 -1.66 5.14 -0.26
N MET A 288 -1.50 6.23 -1.02
CA MET A 288 -0.69 7.42 -0.69
C MET A 288 -1.50 8.51 0.04
N ASP A 289 -2.79 8.28 0.32
CA ASP A 289 -3.70 9.30 0.84
C ASP A 289 -3.56 9.53 2.35
N PHE A 290 -2.34 9.34 2.89
CA PHE A 290 -1.97 9.55 4.29
C PHE A 290 -0.66 10.34 4.38
N TYR A 291 -0.68 11.45 5.11
CA TYR A 291 0.52 12.19 5.48
C TYR A 291 1.35 11.39 6.51
N HIS A 292 2.68 11.51 6.44
CA HIS A 292 3.63 10.90 7.36
C HIS A 292 4.86 11.82 7.57
N GLY A 293 5.70 11.51 8.57
CA GLY A 293 6.94 12.26 8.86
C GLY A 293 6.75 13.49 9.76
N ASP A 294 7.88 14.13 10.11
CA ASP A 294 7.94 15.13 11.20
C ASP A 294 7.32 16.50 10.87
N SER A 295 6.92 16.73 9.61
CA SER A 295 6.39 18.00 9.13
C SER A 295 4.92 18.27 9.52
N HIS A 296 4.22 17.28 10.10
CA HIS A 296 2.79 17.37 10.36
C HIS A 296 2.46 17.35 11.86
N ALA A 297 2.01 18.49 12.40
CA ALA A 297 1.72 18.70 13.83
C ALA A 297 0.52 17.90 14.40
N SER A 298 -0.01 16.89 13.70
CA SER A 298 -1.23 16.16 14.09
C SER A 298 -1.27 14.71 13.59
N LEU A 299 -0.13 14.01 13.58
CA LEU A 299 -0.10 12.58 13.28
C LEU A 299 -0.78 11.77 14.39
N SER A 300 -1.33 10.62 14.02
CA SER A 300 -1.81 9.59 14.95
C SER A 300 -0.65 9.05 15.79
N GLN A 301 -0.98 8.27 16.82
CA GLN A 301 0.02 7.49 17.59
C GLN A 301 0.82 6.49 16.72
N HIS A 302 0.33 6.20 15.51
CA HIS A 302 0.99 5.33 14.54
C HIS A 302 1.79 6.09 13.49
N GLY A 303 1.88 7.42 13.59
CA GLY A 303 2.73 8.24 12.73
C GLY A 303 2.13 8.59 11.37
N PHE A 304 0.81 8.47 11.21
CA PHE A 304 0.10 8.84 9.98
C PHE A 304 -1.07 9.77 10.25
N LYS A 305 -1.50 10.50 9.23
CA LYS A 305 -2.75 11.28 9.25
C LYS A 305 -3.46 11.12 7.91
N PRO A 306 -4.77 10.83 7.88
CA PRO A 306 -5.50 10.76 6.63
C PRO A 306 -5.48 12.12 5.92
N SER A 307 -5.35 12.09 4.60
CA SER A 307 -5.47 13.30 3.79
C SER A 307 -6.92 13.79 3.77
N GLU A 308 -7.11 15.08 3.47
CA GLU A 308 -8.46 15.63 3.26
C GLU A 308 -9.19 14.92 2.11
N PHE A 309 -8.44 14.44 1.11
CA PHE A 309 -8.98 13.66 0.02
C PHE A 309 -9.55 12.33 0.52
N PHE A 310 -8.79 11.56 1.30
CA PHE A 310 -9.26 10.30 1.89
C PHE A 310 -10.54 10.50 2.71
N ASP A 311 -10.53 11.46 3.62
CA ASP A 311 -11.69 11.79 4.47
C ASP A 311 -12.93 12.13 3.63
N LYS A 312 -12.74 12.89 2.55
CA LYS A 312 -13.82 13.25 1.63
C LYS A 312 -14.36 12.03 0.89
N MET A 313 -13.48 11.16 0.40
CA MET A 313 -13.89 9.94 -0.33
C MET A 313 -14.62 8.96 0.57
N ALA A 314 -14.15 8.74 1.80
CA ALA A 314 -14.83 7.88 2.77
C ALA A 314 -16.25 8.41 3.11
N LYS A 315 -16.40 9.72 3.32
CA LYS A 315 -17.72 10.34 3.58
C LYS A 315 -18.65 10.20 2.39
N LYS A 316 -18.15 10.49 1.18
CA LYS A 316 -18.91 10.34 -0.07
C LYS A 316 -19.37 8.89 -0.26
N LEU A 317 -18.47 7.93 -0.09
CA LEU A 317 -18.78 6.51 -0.21
C LEU A 317 -19.90 6.07 0.75
N ALA A 318 -19.84 6.49 2.02
CA ALA A 318 -20.91 6.20 2.96
C ALA A 318 -22.27 6.78 2.52
N GLU A 319 -22.28 7.96 1.88
CA GLU A 319 -23.49 8.58 1.35
C GLU A 319 -24.03 7.84 0.12
N ASP A 320 -23.14 7.40 -0.76
CA ASP A 320 -23.49 6.64 -1.96
C ASP A 320 -24.07 5.27 -1.58
N ILE A 321 -23.46 4.56 -0.62
CA ILE A 321 -24.00 3.30 -0.05
C ILE A 321 -25.40 3.53 0.52
N LEU A 322 -25.58 4.55 1.36
CA LEU A 322 -26.88 4.84 1.97
C LEU A 322 -27.93 5.22 0.92
N SER A 323 -27.54 5.91 -0.14
CA SER A 323 -28.44 6.32 -1.22
C SER A 323 -28.87 5.14 -2.08
N SER A 324 -27.93 4.28 -2.48
CA SER A 324 -28.22 3.05 -3.22
C SER A 324 -29.08 2.09 -2.39
N THR A 325 -28.73 1.87 -1.12
CA THR A 325 -29.51 1.03 -0.20
C THR A 325 -30.94 1.53 -0.04
N LYS A 326 -31.14 2.86 0.05
CA LYS A 326 -32.48 3.45 0.15
C LYS A 326 -33.36 3.11 -1.05
N ILE A 327 -32.80 3.19 -2.26
CA ILE A 327 -33.52 2.85 -3.49
C ILE A 327 -33.87 1.36 -3.44
N ARG A 328 -32.88 0.51 -3.15
CA ARG A 328 -33.04 -0.94 -3.12
C ARG A 328 -34.08 -1.43 -2.12
N VAL A 329 -34.01 -0.97 -0.88
CA VAL A 329 -34.97 -1.30 0.17
C VAL A 329 -36.38 -0.85 -0.23
N ARG A 330 -36.51 0.33 -0.84
CA ARG A 330 -37.81 0.82 -1.29
C ARG A 330 -38.41 -0.11 -2.35
N GLU A 331 -37.62 -0.52 -3.34
CA GLU A 331 -38.05 -1.44 -4.39
C GLU A 331 -38.44 -2.81 -3.84
N GLU A 332 -37.67 -3.33 -2.87
CA GLU A 332 -37.94 -4.61 -2.22
C GLU A 332 -39.25 -4.60 -1.43
N ILE A 333 -39.56 -3.49 -0.76
CA ILE A 333 -40.70 -3.39 0.16
C ILE A 333 -41.96 -2.91 -0.56
N ILE A 334 -41.84 -1.98 -1.50
CA ILE A 334 -42.95 -1.43 -2.29
C ILE A 334 -43.11 -2.24 -3.60
N LYS A 335 -42.87 -3.56 -3.56
CA LYS A 335 -43.22 -4.41 -4.71
C LYS A 335 -44.73 -4.31 -4.96
N PRO A 336 -45.17 -4.06 -6.22
CA PRO A 336 -46.55 -3.72 -6.55
C PRO A 336 -47.54 -4.91 -6.53
N GLY A 337 -47.37 -5.85 -5.60
CA GLY A 337 -48.13 -7.10 -5.54
C GLY A 337 -49.22 -7.17 -4.46
N ASN A 338 -49.16 -6.35 -3.41
CA ASN A 338 -50.02 -6.53 -2.22
C ASN A 338 -50.66 -5.22 -1.73
N GLY A 339 -51.42 -4.54 -2.58
CA GLY A 339 -52.59 -3.70 -2.26
C GLY A 339 -52.64 -2.87 -0.96
N LYS A 340 -51.52 -2.46 -0.36
CA LYS A 340 -51.48 -1.70 0.90
C LYS A 340 -50.60 -0.47 0.76
N SER A 341 -51.28 0.67 0.88
CA SER A 341 -50.83 2.02 1.21
C SER A 341 -49.50 2.48 0.58
N GLU A 342 -49.60 3.34 -0.43
CA GLU A 342 -48.48 4.11 -0.97
C GLU A 342 -47.88 5.00 0.13
N ILE A 343 -46.76 4.60 0.71
CA ILE A 343 -45.95 5.49 1.56
C ILE A 343 -45.47 6.63 0.67
N SER A 344 -45.88 7.86 1.00
CA SER A 344 -45.43 9.04 0.26
C SER A 344 -43.90 9.17 0.32
N MET A 345 -43.30 9.82 -0.68
CA MET A 345 -41.84 10.02 -0.69
C MET A 345 -41.32 10.74 0.56
N THR A 346 -42.10 11.69 1.10
CA THR A 346 -41.76 12.42 2.32
C THR A 346 -41.75 11.51 3.55
N GLN A 347 -42.75 10.64 3.71
CA GLN A 347 -42.78 9.65 4.79
C GLN A 347 -41.63 8.65 4.64
N TRP A 348 -41.38 8.16 3.43
CA TRP A 348 -40.26 7.26 3.15
C TRP A 348 -38.92 7.87 3.54
N ASN A 349 -38.67 9.14 3.18
CA ASN A 349 -37.45 9.84 3.53
C ASN A 349 -37.25 9.95 5.05
N LYS A 350 -38.33 10.23 5.79
CA LYS A 350 -38.29 10.32 7.26
C LYS A 350 -38.02 8.96 7.90
N LEU A 351 -38.71 7.92 7.45
CA LEU A 351 -38.52 6.55 7.92
C LEU A 351 -37.10 6.05 7.61
N TRP A 352 -36.61 6.28 6.40
CA TRP A 352 -35.24 5.92 6.01
C TRP A 352 -34.20 6.58 6.92
N ALA A 353 -34.34 7.88 7.20
CA ALA A 353 -33.44 8.58 8.11
C ALA A 353 -33.40 7.95 9.51
N GLN A 354 -34.54 7.47 10.02
CA GLN A 354 -34.60 6.74 11.30
C GLN A 354 -33.95 5.36 11.19
N ILE A 355 -34.20 4.61 10.12
CA ILE A 355 -33.58 3.29 9.89
C ILE A 355 -32.06 3.43 9.90
N VAL A 356 -31.51 4.37 9.14
CA VAL A 356 -30.06 4.62 9.10
C VAL A 356 -29.53 4.97 10.49
N LYS A 357 -30.17 5.91 11.20
CA LYS A 357 -29.75 6.34 12.53
C LYS A 357 -29.70 5.20 13.56
N GLU A 358 -30.57 4.21 13.42
CA GLU A 358 -30.74 3.17 14.42
C GLU A 358 -30.12 1.81 14.05
N ASN A 359 -29.85 1.54 12.78
CA ASN A 359 -29.52 0.18 12.34
C ASN A 359 -28.24 0.09 11.50
N ILE A 360 -27.62 1.21 11.12
CA ILE A 360 -26.41 1.20 10.27
C ILE A 360 -25.35 2.07 10.91
N SER A 361 -24.14 1.54 11.03
CA SER A 361 -22.97 2.23 11.58
C SER A 361 -21.78 2.03 10.65
N PHE A 362 -21.08 3.13 10.36
CA PHE A 362 -19.87 3.12 9.55
C PHE A 362 -18.63 3.30 10.42
N TYR A 363 -17.67 2.41 10.23
CA TYR A 363 -16.37 2.39 10.88
C TYR A 363 -15.28 2.62 9.84
N ILE A 364 -14.16 3.16 10.27
CA ILE A 364 -13.00 3.41 9.42
C ILE A 364 -11.71 3.15 10.22
N GLU A 365 -10.70 2.61 9.57
CA GLU A 365 -9.32 2.67 10.04
C GLU A 365 -8.69 3.93 9.44
N ASP A 366 -8.47 4.96 10.26
CA ASP A 366 -7.92 6.24 9.85
C ASP A 366 -6.63 6.61 10.62
N GLU A 367 -6.04 5.69 11.37
CA GLU A 367 -4.78 5.93 12.08
C GLU A 367 -3.55 5.56 11.25
N ARG A 368 -3.69 4.64 10.28
CA ARG A 368 -2.65 4.31 9.28
C ARG A 368 -3.22 3.58 8.05
N PRO A 369 -2.50 3.60 6.91
CA PRO A 369 -2.80 2.71 5.80
C PRO A 369 -2.37 1.26 6.10
N LEU A 370 -3.05 0.29 5.45
CA LEU A 370 -2.83 -1.15 5.59
C LEU A 370 -2.39 -1.79 4.26
N VAL A 371 -1.94 -3.05 4.31
CA VAL A 371 -1.61 -3.83 3.10
C VAL A 371 -2.55 -5.02 3.04
N ILE A 372 -3.66 -4.85 2.31
CA ILE A 372 -4.75 -5.81 2.23
C ILE A 372 -4.91 -6.31 0.80
N TYR A 373 -4.87 -7.63 0.64
CA TYR A 373 -5.08 -8.37 -0.59
C TYR A 373 -5.87 -9.65 -0.27
N PRO A 374 -6.49 -10.32 -1.27
CA PRO A 374 -7.42 -11.43 -1.03
C PRO A 374 -6.93 -12.51 -0.07
N GLU A 375 -5.66 -12.92 -0.20
CA GLU A 375 -5.06 -13.98 0.60
C GLU A 375 -4.89 -13.61 2.09
N ASN A 376 -4.79 -12.32 2.44
CA ASN A 376 -4.65 -11.87 3.83
C ASN A 376 -5.90 -11.15 4.40
N ALA A 377 -6.84 -10.75 3.55
CA ALA A 377 -7.95 -9.86 3.94
C ALA A 377 -8.76 -10.38 5.13
N GLU A 378 -9.04 -11.68 5.17
CA GLU A 378 -9.77 -12.30 6.27
C GLU A 378 -9.03 -12.20 7.61
N GLN A 379 -7.70 -12.35 7.59
CA GLN A 379 -6.88 -12.16 8.78
C GLN A 379 -6.92 -10.70 9.24
N VAL A 380 -6.70 -9.75 8.31
CA VAL A 380 -6.64 -8.32 8.64
C VAL A 380 -7.97 -7.83 9.22
N ILE A 381 -9.11 -8.19 8.61
CA ILE A 381 -10.44 -7.78 9.07
C ILE A 381 -10.69 -8.25 10.51
N ARG A 382 -10.36 -9.52 10.82
CA ARG A 382 -10.51 -10.07 12.17
C ARG A 382 -9.58 -9.43 13.19
N GLU A 383 -8.43 -8.92 12.77
CA GLU A 383 -7.47 -8.28 13.67
C GLU A 383 -7.77 -6.81 13.94
N VAL A 384 -8.27 -6.07 12.93
CA VAL A 384 -8.54 -4.62 12.99
C VAL A 384 -9.93 -4.32 13.53
N CYS A 385 -10.95 -5.05 13.08
CA CYS A 385 -12.34 -4.78 13.42
C CYS A 385 -13.18 -6.09 13.34
N PRO A 386 -13.02 -7.02 14.30
CA PRO A 386 -13.68 -8.33 14.28
C PRO A 386 -15.20 -8.27 14.32
N GLU A 387 -15.78 -7.12 14.68
CA GLU A 387 -17.23 -6.93 14.75
C GLU A 387 -17.85 -6.41 13.44
N ALA A 388 -17.05 -6.19 12.39
CA ALA A 388 -17.56 -5.72 11.11
C ALA A 388 -18.44 -6.78 10.44
N ASP A 389 -19.65 -6.39 10.02
CA ASP A 389 -20.57 -7.25 9.28
C ASP A 389 -20.27 -7.24 7.78
N PHE A 390 -19.71 -6.14 7.27
CA PHE A 390 -19.28 -5.98 5.89
C PHE A 390 -18.07 -5.06 5.81
N THR A 391 -17.11 -5.37 4.93
CA THR A 391 -15.90 -4.55 4.76
C THR A 391 -15.74 -4.02 3.34
N VAL A 392 -15.50 -2.72 3.20
CA VAL A 392 -15.05 -2.10 1.94
C VAL A 392 -13.57 -1.76 2.08
N ILE A 393 -12.73 -2.38 1.26
CA ILE A 393 -11.29 -2.17 1.21
C ILE A 393 -11.01 -1.11 0.15
N LEU A 394 -10.56 0.06 0.59
CA LEU A 394 -10.27 1.23 -0.25
C LEU A 394 -8.84 1.14 -0.77
N LEU A 395 -8.69 0.78 -2.04
CA LEU A 395 -7.39 0.67 -2.69
C LEU A 395 -6.91 2.05 -3.14
N GLY A 396 -5.59 2.26 -3.04
CA GLY A 396 -4.95 3.37 -3.74
C GLY A 396 -5.17 3.30 -5.25
N LYS A 397 -5.00 4.45 -5.92
CA LYS A 397 -5.20 4.60 -7.36
C LYS A 397 -4.53 3.47 -8.16
N ASN A 398 -5.31 2.77 -8.97
CA ASN A 398 -4.96 1.65 -9.84
C ASN A 398 -4.26 0.46 -9.19
N VAL A 399 -4.15 0.40 -7.85
CA VAL A 399 -3.43 -0.70 -7.18
C VAL A 399 -4.13 -2.04 -7.39
N TYR A 400 -5.45 -2.02 -7.65
CA TYR A 400 -6.21 -3.21 -8.02
C TYR A 400 -5.59 -4.00 -9.19
N ARG A 401 -4.85 -3.33 -10.09
CA ARG A 401 -4.19 -3.98 -11.23
C ARG A 401 -3.08 -4.94 -10.81
N THR A 402 -2.47 -4.71 -9.65
CA THR A 402 -1.43 -5.60 -9.10
C THR A 402 -2.01 -6.80 -8.34
N ILE A 403 -3.34 -6.88 -8.21
CA ILE A 403 -4.02 -7.86 -7.37
C ILE A 403 -4.89 -8.75 -8.25
N TYR A 404 -4.78 -10.06 -8.05
CA TYR A 404 -5.72 -11.00 -8.66
C TYR A 404 -6.91 -11.21 -7.72
N PHE A 405 -8.12 -11.03 -8.24
CA PHE A 405 -9.36 -11.26 -7.49
C PHE A 405 -10.11 -12.48 -8.06
N ASP A 406 -10.26 -13.53 -7.25
CA ASP A 406 -11.18 -14.61 -7.59
C ASP A 406 -12.62 -14.16 -7.26
N LYS A 407 -13.39 -13.84 -8.31
CA LYS A 407 -14.78 -13.37 -8.18
C LYS A 407 -15.71 -14.39 -7.49
N THR A 408 -15.28 -15.64 -7.34
CA THR A 408 -16.07 -16.72 -6.73
C THR A 408 -15.73 -16.96 -5.26
N ARG A 409 -14.74 -16.25 -4.71
CA ARG A 409 -14.25 -16.49 -3.34
C ARG A 409 -13.91 -15.21 -2.58
N ASP A 410 -13.35 -14.22 -3.27
CA ASP A 410 -12.63 -13.14 -2.59
C ASP A 410 -13.50 -11.91 -2.33
N ILE A 411 -14.66 -11.82 -3.00
CA ILE A 411 -15.57 -10.68 -3.01
C ILE A 411 -17.04 -11.10 -2.82
N TYR A 412 -17.90 -10.16 -2.47
CA TYR A 412 -19.35 -10.37 -2.37
C TYR A 412 -19.95 -10.89 -3.69
N PRO A 413 -20.84 -11.89 -3.67
CA PRO A 413 -21.56 -12.44 -2.52
C PRO A 413 -20.86 -13.57 -1.75
N PHE A 414 -19.65 -13.98 -2.16
CA PHE A 414 -18.96 -15.13 -1.58
C PHE A 414 -18.16 -14.80 -0.31
N ALA A 415 -17.74 -13.54 -0.18
CA ALA A 415 -17.19 -12.97 1.04
C ALA A 415 -17.89 -11.64 1.33
N ASP A 416 -18.12 -11.32 2.60
CA ASP A 416 -18.75 -10.06 3.04
C ASP A 416 -17.78 -8.87 2.93
N ARG A 417 -17.16 -8.70 1.75
CA ARG A 417 -16.22 -7.64 1.43
C ARG A 417 -16.20 -7.25 -0.05
N LEU A 418 -15.78 -6.02 -0.31
CA LEU A 418 -15.48 -5.48 -1.64
C LEU A 418 -14.14 -4.74 -1.63
N TYR A 419 -13.56 -4.61 -2.83
CA TYR A 419 -12.38 -3.79 -3.08
C TYR A 419 -12.78 -2.68 -4.04
N ILE A 420 -12.46 -1.43 -3.70
CA ILE A 420 -12.86 -0.26 -4.48
C ILE A 420 -11.64 0.63 -4.67
N ASP A 421 -11.36 1.04 -5.91
CA ASP A 421 -10.37 2.06 -6.18
C ASP A 421 -10.87 3.42 -5.68
N ILE A 422 -10.06 4.13 -4.91
CA ILE A 422 -10.44 5.43 -4.37
C ILE A 422 -10.75 6.47 -5.46
N MET A 423 -10.18 6.31 -6.65
CA MET A 423 -10.46 7.17 -7.80
C MET A 423 -11.85 6.91 -8.40
N ASP A 424 -12.36 5.69 -8.35
CA ASP A 424 -13.70 5.37 -8.84
C ASP A 424 -14.74 6.09 -7.98
N ILE A 425 -14.51 6.21 -6.66
CA ILE A 425 -15.36 7.00 -5.76
C ILE A 425 -15.35 8.48 -6.18
N LYS A 426 -14.16 9.03 -6.48
CA LYS A 426 -14.02 10.43 -6.92
C LYS A 426 -14.81 10.69 -8.20
N HIS A 427 -14.78 9.75 -9.14
CA HIS A 427 -15.44 9.85 -10.44
C HIS A 427 -16.89 9.33 -10.44
N SER A 428 -17.38 8.85 -9.29
CA SER A 428 -18.72 8.24 -9.13
C SER A 428 -18.94 7.01 -10.02
N GLU A 429 -17.87 6.25 -10.27
CA GLU A 429 -17.85 4.99 -11.04
C GLU A 429 -17.95 3.78 -10.11
N THR A 430 -18.82 3.84 -9.09
CA THR A 430 -18.95 2.80 -8.04
C THR A 430 -20.38 2.24 -7.92
N GLU A 431 -21.24 2.51 -8.90
CA GLU A 431 -22.67 2.17 -8.84
C GLU A 431 -22.91 0.68 -8.58
N GLU A 432 -22.23 -0.21 -9.32
CA GLU A 432 -22.35 -1.67 -9.17
C GLU A 432 -21.90 -2.13 -7.77
N GLU A 433 -20.81 -1.58 -7.25
CA GLU A 433 -20.32 -1.87 -5.90
C GLU A 433 -21.32 -1.39 -4.84
N MET A 434 -21.92 -0.20 -5.03
CA MET A 434 -22.90 0.33 -4.08
C MET A 434 -24.17 -0.51 -4.05
N GLU A 435 -24.62 -1.00 -5.21
CA GLU A 435 -25.73 -1.95 -5.31
C GLU A 435 -25.44 -3.23 -4.52
N LYS A 436 -24.25 -3.81 -4.65
CA LYS A 436 -23.85 -5.00 -3.89
C LYS A 436 -23.88 -4.78 -2.38
N VAL A 437 -23.36 -3.65 -1.90
CA VAL A 437 -23.46 -3.30 -0.46
C VAL A 437 -24.92 -3.07 -0.06
N GLY A 438 -25.70 -2.41 -0.92
CA GLY A 438 -27.12 -2.17 -0.70
C GLY A 438 -27.93 -3.47 -0.60
N ASP A 439 -27.64 -4.46 -1.45
CA ASP A 439 -28.22 -5.80 -1.40
C ASP A 439 -27.88 -6.51 -0.08
N PHE A 440 -26.62 -6.45 0.34
CA PHE A 440 -26.20 -6.99 1.63
C PHE A 440 -26.98 -6.34 2.78
N ILE A 441 -27.01 -5.01 2.85
CA ILE A 441 -27.72 -4.27 3.91
C ILE A 441 -29.22 -4.59 3.88
N CYS A 442 -29.83 -4.61 2.70
CA CYS A 442 -31.24 -4.94 2.53
C CYS A 442 -31.54 -6.35 3.05
N SER A 443 -30.71 -7.34 2.72
CA SER A 443 -30.87 -8.73 3.17
C SER A 443 -30.85 -8.85 4.70
N ARG A 444 -30.03 -8.05 5.38
CA ARG A 444 -29.88 -8.05 6.85
C ARG A 444 -31.01 -7.28 7.55
N LEU A 445 -31.48 -6.19 6.97
CA LEU A 445 -32.45 -5.30 7.60
C LEU A 445 -33.91 -5.57 7.19
N ASN A 446 -34.19 -6.41 6.19
CA ASN A 446 -35.52 -6.60 5.60
C ASN A 446 -36.64 -6.80 6.64
N ASN A 447 -36.44 -7.75 7.57
CA ASN A 447 -37.44 -8.07 8.60
C ASN A 447 -37.65 -6.91 9.58
N HIS A 448 -36.58 -6.21 9.95
CA HIS A 448 -36.66 -5.05 10.85
C HIS A 448 -37.42 -3.89 10.20
N ILE A 449 -37.17 -3.63 8.92
CA ILE A 449 -37.81 -2.54 8.19
C ILE A 449 -39.29 -2.85 7.96
N ARG A 450 -39.65 -4.08 7.55
CA ARG A 450 -41.05 -4.51 7.42
C ARG A 450 -41.82 -4.36 8.73
N GLY A 451 -41.22 -4.77 9.85
CA GLY A 451 -41.83 -4.63 11.17
C GLY A 451 -42.00 -3.17 11.63
N ARG A 452 -41.17 -2.23 11.16
CA ARG A 452 -41.39 -0.80 11.41
C ARG A 452 -42.50 -0.23 10.56
N ILE A 453 -42.51 -0.54 9.27
CA ILE A 453 -43.53 -0.06 8.35
C ILE A 453 -44.92 -0.47 8.82
N ALA A 454 -45.09 -1.75 9.20
CA ALA A 454 -46.36 -2.25 9.73
C ALA A 454 -46.85 -1.46 10.95
N ARG A 455 -45.94 -1.02 11.84
CA ARG A 455 -46.27 -0.23 13.03
C ARG A 455 -46.65 1.21 12.68
N GLU A 456 -45.93 1.85 11.75
CA GLU A 456 -46.26 3.21 11.31
C GLU A 456 -47.61 3.25 10.57
N THR A 457 -47.88 2.27 9.70
CA THR A 457 -49.17 2.18 9.01
C THR A 457 -50.33 1.96 9.99
N ALA A 458 -50.14 1.14 11.02
CA ALA A 458 -51.15 0.89 12.04
C ALA A 458 -51.38 2.07 13.01
N SER A 459 -50.46 3.03 13.09
CA SER A 459 -50.60 4.25 13.91
C SER A 459 -51.27 5.42 13.19
N THR A 460 -51.50 5.27 11.88
CA THR A 460 -52.12 6.31 11.02
C THR A 460 -53.59 5.98 10.69
N GLU A 461 -54.00 4.72 10.89
CA GLU A 461 -55.40 4.27 10.94
C GLU A 461 -55.97 4.47 12.35
#